data_AF-A0A1H1W120-F1
#
_entry.id   AF-A0A1H1W120-F1
#
_cell.length_a   1.000
_cell.length_b   1.000
_cell.length_c   1.000
_cell.angle_alpha   90.00
_cell.angle_beta   90.00
_cell.angle_gamma   90.00
#
_symmetry.space_group_name_H-M   'P 1'
#
loop_
_entity.id
_entity.type
_entity.pdbx_description
1 polymer ?
#
loop_
_entity_poly.entity_id
_entity_poly.type
_entity_poly.pdbx_seq_one_letter_code
_entity_poly.pdbx_strand_id
1 'polypeptide(L)'
;MTTLDEWIAEVSTQLDIDPASVDLKAVLDLARDAAHNVERPAAPLTTYMVGYAAGLAAGQTLPAHADHRGVTAPTAFARATALSLAQGSDS
;
A
#
# COMPACT_ATOMS: atom_id res chain seq x y z
N MET A 1 0.02 -13.28 -16.42
CA MET A 1 0.10 -12.07 -15.59
C MET A 1 -1.02 -11.16 -16.01
N THR A 2 -1.79 -10.66 -15.05
CA THR A 2 -2.82 -9.65 -15.29
C THR A 2 -2.18 -8.25 -15.20
N THR A 3 -2.85 -7.24 -15.77
CA THR A 3 -2.45 -5.83 -15.61
C THR A 3 -2.33 -5.43 -14.14
N LEU A 4 -3.12 -6.04 -13.25
CA LEU A 4 -3.02 -5.82 -11.80
C LEU A 4 -1.76 -6.46 -11.21
N ASP A 5 -1.38 -7.67 -11.64
CA ASP A 5 -0.17 -8.34 -11.17
C ASP A 5 1.09 -7.55 -11.57
N GLU A 6 1.11 -7.03 -12.80
CA GLU A 6 2.18 -6.17 -13.32
C GLU A 6 2.30 -4.86 -12.51
N TRP A 7 1.16 -4.21 -12.28
CA TRP A 7 1.09 -3.01 -11.46
C TRP A 7 1.57 -3.24 -10.03
N ILE A 8 1.16 -4.33 -9.40
CA ILE A 8 1.60 -4.69 -8.04
C ILE A 8 3.11 -4.92 -8.00
N ALA A 9 3.67 -5.60 -8.99
CA ALA A 9 5.12 -5.83 -9.08
C ALA A 9 5.90 -4.51 -9.20
N GLU A 10 5.41 -3.57 -10.02
CA GLU A 10 6.05 -2.26 -10.19
C GLU A 10 5.98 -1.41 -8.92
N VAL A 11 4.79 -1.29 -8.31
CA VAL A 11 4.62 -0.55 -7.06
C VAL A 11 5.46 -1.15 -5.93
N SER A 12 5.49 -2.48 -5.83
CA SER A 12 6.28 -3.17 -4.80
C SER A 12 7.77 -2.92 -4.97
N THR A 13 8.29 -2.99 -6.21
CA THR A 13 9.68 -2.67 -6.54
C THR A 13 10.04 -1.25 -6.13
N GLN A 14 9.14 -0.31 -6.40
CA GLN A 14 9.38 1.10 -6.09
C GLN A 14 9.29 1.37 -4.60
N LEU A 15 8.41 0.69 -3.88
CA LEU A 15 8.30 0.88 -2.43
C LEU A 15 9.30 0.02 -1.63
N ASP A 16 10.13 -0.78 -2.31
CA ASP A 16 11.06 -1.75 -1.69
C ASP A 16 10.31 -2.74 -0.78
N ILE A 17 9.20 -3.26 -1.29
CA ILE A 17 8.31 -4.22 -0.60
C ILE A 17 8.41 -5.56 -1.32
N ASP A 18 8.54 -6.65 -0.55
CA ASP A 18 8.33 -7.99 -1.08
C ASP A 18 6.82 -8.21 -1.27
N PRO A 19 6.30 -8.38 -2.50
CA PRO A 19 4.87 -8.61 -2.73
C PRO A 19 4.36 -9.88 -2.04
N ALA A 20 5.22 -10.87 -1.75
CA ALA A 20 4.84 -12.08 -1.02
C ALA A 20 4.59 -11.82 0.48
N SER A 21 5.05 -10.68 1.00
CA SER A 21 4.82 -10.27 2.39
C SER A 21 3.43 -9.65 2.63
N VAL A 22 2.65 -9.43 1.56
CA VAL A 22 1.33 -8.81 1.62
C VAL A 22 0.26 -9.81 1.18
N ASP A 23 -0.74 -10.03 2.02
CA ASP A 23 -1.95 -10.77 1.61
C ASP A 23 -2.85 -9.86 0.75
N LEU A 24 -2.55 -9.81 -0.55
CA LEU A 24 -3.27 -8.99 -1.53
C LEU A 24 -4.75 -9.36 -1.60
N LYS A 25 -5.08 -10.64 -1.45
CA LYS A 25 -6.47 -11.10 -1.47
C LYS A 25 -7.24 -10.54 -0.28
N ALA A 26 -6.68 -10.63 0.93
CA ALA A 26 -7.30 -10.06 2.12
C ALA A 26 -7.50 -8.54 2.00
N VAL A 27 -6.53 -7.81 1.44
CA VAL A 27 -6.66 -6.36 1.22
C VAL A 27 -7.79 -6.04 0.23
N LEU A 28 -7.88 -6.76 -0.88
CA LEU A 28 -8.91 -6.55 -1.90
C LEU A 28 -10.31 -6.96 -1.40
N ASP A 29 -10.40 -8.04 -0.62
CA ASP A 29 -11.66 -8.47 0.00
C ASP A 29 -12.12 -7.44 1.06
N LEU A 30 -11.21 -6.90 1.87
CA LEU A 30 -11.51 -5.80 2.80
C LEU A 30 -12.02 -4.54 2.08
N ALA A 31 -11.35 -4.14 0.99
CA ALA A 31 -11.78 -2.99 0.19
C ALA A 31 -13.19 -3.20 -0.38
N ARG A 32 -13.43 -4.40 -0.94
CA ARG A 32 -14.74 -4.81 -1.46
C ARG A 32 -15.82 -4.71 -0.39
N ASP A 33 -15.58 -5.27 0.79
CA ASP A 33 -16.55 -5.28 1.88
C ASP A 33 -16.85 -3.86 2.38
N ALA A 34 -15.84 -3.00 2.51
CA ALA A 34 -16.03 -1.61 2.89
C ALA A 34 -16.86 -0.83 1.86
N ALA A 35 -16.57 -1.00 0.56
CA ALA A 35 -17.33 -0.33 -0.50
C ALA A 35 -18.80 -0.77 -0.58
N HIS A 36 -19.08 -2.05 -0.30
CA HIS A 36 -20.43 -2.59 -0.34
C HIS A 36 -21.26 -2.22 0.90
N ASN A 37 -20.64 -2.20 2.08
CA ASN A 37 -21.36 -2.05 3.35
C ASN A 37 -21.42 -0.61 3.86
N VAL A 38 -20.56 0.30 3.37
CA VAL A 38 -20.53 1.70 3.81
C VAL A 38 -20.85 2.63 2.63
N GLU A 39 -19.87 2.90 1.78
CA GLU A 39 -19.99 3.66 0.54
C GLU A 39 -18.71 3.48 -0.29
N ARG A 40 -18.75 3.82 -1.58
CA ARG A 40 -17.60 3.61 -2.48
C ARG A 40 -16.28 4.24 -1.96
N PRO A 41 -16.25 5.46 -1.39
CA PRO A 41 -15.03 6.03 -0.81
C PRO A 41 -14.43 5.21 0.35
N ALA A 42 -15.19 4.35 1.02
CA ALA A 42 -14.71 3.59 2.17
C ALA A 42 -13.66 2.54 1.81
N ALA A 43 -13.64 2.04 0.57
CA ALA A 43 -12.64 1.06 0.12
C ALA A 43 -11.19 1.54 0.31
N PRO A 44 -10.74 2.65 -0.34
CA PRO A 44 -9.36 3.12 -0.19
C PRO A 44 -9.06 3.67 1.21
N LEU A 45 -10.04 4.27 1.90
CA LEU A 45 -9.84 4.82 3.24
C LEU A 45 -9.59 3.71 4.27
N THR A 46 -10.36 2.62 4.20
CA THR A 46 -10.24 1.50 5.14
C THR A 46 -8.91 0.77 4.97
N THR A 47 -8.50 0.47 3.74
CA THR A 47 -7.23 -0.21 3.48
C THR A 47 -6.02 0.63 3.90
N TYR A 48 -6.07 1.95 3.65
CA TYR A 48 -5.03 2.86 4.14
C TYR A 48 -4.96 2.89 5.67
N MET A 49 -6.09 3.02 6.38
CA MET A 49 -6.11 3.07 7.85
C MET A 49 -5.62 1.77 8.49
N VAL A 50 -6.02 0.62 7.96
CA VAL A 50 -5.55 -0.70 8.43
C VAL A 50 -4.03 -0.84 8.23
N GLY A 51 -3.52 -0.49 7.03
CA GLY A 51 -2.10 -0.51 6.75
C GLY A 51 -1.30 0.46 7.64
N TYR A 52 -1.84 1.66 7.87
CA TYR A 52 -1.23 2.66 8.75
C TYR A 52 -1.16 2.18 10.20
N ALA A 53 -2.24 1.61 10.73
CA ALA A 53 -2.26 1.06 12.08
C ALA A 53 -1.29 -0.12 12.25
N ALA A 54 -1.22 -1.02 11.25
CA ALA A 54 -0.26 -2.13 11.25
C ALA A 54 1.19 -1.64 11.24
N GLY A 55 1.50 -0.62 10.43
CA GLY A 55 2.82 0.01 10.40
C GLY A 55 3.21 0.66 11.73
N LEU A 56 2.28 1.36 12.39
CA LEU A 56 2.50 1.91 13.72
C LEU A 56 2.81 0.83 14.77
N ALA A 57 2.06 -0.28 14.76
CA ALA A 57 2.27 -1.39 15.69
C ALA A 57 3.63 -2.08 15.47
N ALA A 58 4.02 -2.27 14.21
CA ALA A 58 5.33 -2.81 13.85
C ALA A 58 6.48 -1.90 14.34
N GLY A 59 6.34 -0.58 14.16
CA GLY A 59 7.34 0.40 14.61
C GLY A 59 7.52 0.45 16.13
N GLN A 60 6.46 0.21 16.91
CA GLN A 60 6.52 0.18 18.38
C GLN A 60 7.19 -1.07 18.94
N THR A 61 7.24 -2.15 18.16
CA THR A 61 7.81 -3.45 18.59
C THR A 61 9.31 -3.54 18.32
N LEU A 62 9.85 -2.66 17.47
CA LEU A 62 11.28 -2.61 17.16
C LEU A 62 12.07 -1.92 18.30
N PRO A 63 13.26 -2.44 18.68
CA PRO A 63 14.12 -1.76 19.65
C PRO A 63 14.50 -0.37 19.14
N ALA A 64 14.64 0.61 20.04
CA ALA A 64 14.85 2.04 19.76
C ALA A 64 16.11 2.39 18.92
N HIS A 65 16.89 1.39 18.53
CA HIS A 65 18.13 1.51 17.73
C HIS A 65 18.01 0.83 16.36
N ALA A 66 16.86 0.21 16.05
CA ALA A 66 16.57 -0.21 14.69
C ALA A 66 16.44 1.05 13.83
N ASP A 67 17.44 1.28 12.97
CA ASP A 67 17.50 2.42 12.05
C ASP A 67 16.29 2.35 11.10
N HIS A 68 15.19 3.04 11.45
CA HIS A 68 14.01 3.15 10.60
C HIS A 68 14.23 4.24 9.54
N ARG A 69 15.32 4.18 8.79
CA ARG A 69 15.47 4.94 7.52
C ARG A 69 14.57 4.37 6.41
N GLY A 70 13.40 3.87 6.81
CA GLY A 70 12.36 3.40 5.93
C GLY A 70 11.61 4.55 5.30
N VAL A 71 10.91 4.23 4.22
CA VAL A 71 10.01 5.15 3.51
C VAL A 71 8.96 5.69 4.49
N THR A 72 9.02 6.99 4.79
CA THR A 72 7.98 7.65 5.59
C THR A 72 6.65 7.70 4.84
N ALA A 73 5.51 7.79 5.52
CA ALA A 73 4.21 7.91 4.86
C ALA A 73 4.15 9.05 3.81
N PRO A 74 4.66 10.27 4.08
CA PRO A 74 4.76 11.32 3.06
C PRO A 74 5.60 10.93 1.85
N THR A 75 6.74 10.25 2.06
CA THR A 75 7.61 9.75 0.98
C THR A 75 6.92 8.66 0.17
N ALA A 76 6.19 7.74 0.83
CA ALA A 76 5.43 6.68 0.17
C ALA A 76 4.35 7.28 -0.75
N PHE A 77 3.59 8.27 -0.26
CA PHE A 77 2.60 8.98 -1.07
C PHE A 77 3.23 9.68 -2.27
N ALA A 78 4.32 10.43 -2.07
CA ALA A 78 5.00 11.13 -3.16
C ALA A 78 5.49 10.16 -4.25
N ARG A 79 6.06 9.01 -3.88
CA ARG A 79 6.51 7.98 -4.84
C ARG A 79 5.34 7.31 -5.56
N ALA A 80 4.28 6.97 -4.84
CA ALA A 80 3.07 6.41 -5.43
C ALA A 80 2.43 7.37 -6.44
N THR A 81 2.39 8.68 -6.14
CA THR A 81 1.93 9.70 -7.09
C THR A 81 2.80 9.77 -8.34
N ALA A 82 4.14 9.77 -8.18
CA ALA A 82 5.05 9.82 -9.32
C ALA A 82 4.87 8.62 -10.27
N LEU A 83 4.63 7.42 -9.72
CA LEU A 83 4.37 6.21 -10.51
C LEU A 83 3.07 6.29 -11.30
N SER A 84 1.98 6.71 -10.64
CA SER A 84 0.69 6.88 -11.31
C SER A 84 0.76 7.88 -12.46
N LEU A 85 1.54 8.94 -12.32
CA LEU A 85 1.74 9.93 -13.37
C LEU A 85 2.59 9.39 -14.54
N ALA A 86 3.60 8.57 -14.26
CA ALA A 86 4.46 7.98 -15.28
C ALA A 86 3.72 6.97 -16.18
N GLN A 87 2.80 6.19 -15.62
CA GLN A 87 2.00 5.21 -16.37
C GLN A 87 0.82 5.84 -17.14
N GLY A 88 0.32 7.00 -16.70
CA GLY A 88 -0.76 7.73 -17.37
C GLY A 88 -0.35 8.43 -18.67
N SER A 89 0.95 8.52 -18.97
CA SER A 89 1.48 9.11 -20.20
C SER A 89 1.58 8.15 -21.39
N ASP A 90 1.38 6.84 -21.15
CA ASP A 90 1.52 5.76 -22.16
C ASP A 90 0.16 5.14 -22.58
N SER A 91 -0.98 5.78 -22.23
CA SER A 91 -2.35 5.33 -22.56
C SER A 91 -3.10 6.25 -23.52
#